data_AF-W3WUI3-F1
#
_entry.id   AF-W3WUI3-F1
#
_cell.length_a   1.000
_cell.length_b   1.000
_cell.length_c   1.000
_cell.angle_alpha   90.00
_cell.angle_beta   90.00
_cell.angle_gamma   90.00
#
_symmetry.space_group_name_H-M   'P 1'
#
loop_
_entity.id
_entity.type
_entity.pdbx_description
1 polymer ?
#
loop_
_entity_poly.entity_id
_entity_poly.type
_entity_poly.pdbx_seq_one_letter_code
_entity_poly.pdbx_strand_id
1 'polypeptide(L)'
;MAVSSSVQVVLLDIEGTICEISFVRDVLFPYALKVLPEVVKTQWDEPKFKEYRDLFPTEYRDNQDAFQAHVIDLASRDVKISYLKNLQGYLWEEGYRSGEIKAPLFPDVLDTLAKWHGKGVKLMIYSSGSVPAQKLLFKHTNAETPDLTWMISDWFDTINAGLKTESSSYETIASKHPDVLPGQFLFLSDNVKEVEAAIKAGMRSVVVKRPGNAELAPEVYDKYDVVETFQAIEDDFVIKRLQALGKRTADEAVLGEGSDAKVAAAEAPEAENPDAKRLKTTTGGDDEPSPARAAQDVAAPSATETKQGTTENQEEPSRMDKLLAQAVGDAPPTPKTTEEAKETPEAAE
;
A
#
# COMPACT_ATOMS: atom_id res chain seq x y z
N MET A 1 -20.19 -25.38 -17.32
CA MET A 1 -21.04 -24.20 -17.60
C MET A 1 -20.19 -23.17 -18.32
N ALA A 2 -20.75 -22.35 -19.22
CA ALA A 2 -19.98 -21.26 -19.82
C ALA A 2 -19.71 -20.19 -18.75
N VAL A 3 -18.43 -19.94 -18.44
CA VAL A 3 -18.04 -18.90 -17.50
C VAL A 3 -18.29 -17.55 -18.15
N SER A 4 -19.18 -16.71 -17.58
CA SER A 4 -19.43 -15.38 -18.15
C SER A 4 -18.16 -14.54 -18.06
N SER A 5 -17.63 -14.14 -19.21
CA SER A 5 -16.36 -13.40 -19.36
C SER A 5 -16.49 -11.90 -19.09
N SER A 6 -17.67 -11.40 -18.70
CA SER A 6 -17.89 -9.99 -18.35
C SER A 6 -17.13 -9.57 -17.09
N VAL A 7 -16.80 -8.29 -16.98
CA VAL A 7 -16.39 -7.68 -15.70
C VAL A 7 -17.62 -7.55 -14.81
N GLN A 8 -17.52 -8.05 -13.58
CA GLN A 8 -18.55 -7.85 -12.54
C GLN A 8 -18.07 -6.91 -11.42
N VAL A 9 -16.75 -6.85 -11.20
CA VAL A 9 -16.12 -5.99 -10.19
C VAL A 9 -14.96 -5.24 -10.84
N VAL A 10 -14.88 -3.94 -10.60
CA VAL A 10 -13.63 -3.17 -10.80
C VAL A 10 -13.06 -2.85 -9.42
N LEU A 11 -11.83 -3.32 -9.19
CA LEU A 11 -11.03 -3.04 -8.01
C LEU A 11 -10.04 -1.92 -8.37
N LEU A 12 -10.01 -0.86 -7.58
CA LEU A 12 -9.28 0.37 -7.87
C LEU A 12 -8.21 0.61 -6.81
N ASP A 13 -6.97 0.81 -7.24
CA ASP A 13 -6.02 1.60 -6.47
C ASP A 13 -6.41 3.10 -6.49
N ILE A 14 -5.78 3.90 -5.61
CA ILE A 14 -5.98 5.35 -5.50
C ILE A 14 -4.83 6.15 -6.14
N GLU A 15 -3.61 5.98 -5.63
CA GLU A 15 -2.49 6.91 -5.79
C GLU A 15 -1.78 6.67 -7.13
N GLY A 16 -1.81 7.65 -8.05
CA GLY A 16 -1.34 7.43 -9.42
C GLY A 16 -2.36 6.71 -10.31
N THR A 17 -3.51 6.29 -9.78
CA THR A 17 -4.54 5.55 -10.50
C THR A 17 -5.79 6.41 -10.76
N ILE A 18 -6.43 6.92 -9.69
CA ILE A 18 -7.62 7.79 -9.78
C ILE A 18 -7.32 9.26 -9.44
N CYS A 19 -6.26 9.53 -8.70
CA CYS A 19 -5.74 10.87 -8.42
C CYS A 19 -4.21 10.89 -8.54
N GLU A 20 -3.60 12.06 -8.57
CA GLU A 20 -2.15 12.18 -8.68
C GLU A 20 -1.41 11.47 -7.53
N ILE A 21 -0.34 10.74 -7.86
CA ILE A 21 0.54 10.06 -6.90
C ILE A 21 1.19 11.03 -5.89
N SER A 22 1.37 12.28 -6.30
CA SER A 22 1.84 13.40 -5.48
C SER A 22 0.87 13.81 -4.37
N PHE A 23 -0.44 13.57 -4.49
CA PHE A 23 -1.45 14.19 -3.63
C PHE A 23 -1.24 13.92 -2.13
N VAL A 24 -0.89 12.67 -1.77
CA VAL A 24 -0.62 12.31 -0.37
C VAL A 24 0.63 13.02 0.15
N ARG A 25 1.72 13.02 -0.63
CA ARG A 25 3.02 13.61 -0.25
C ARG A 25 3.01 15.13 -0.24
N ASP A 26 2.34 15.77 -1.19
CA ASP A 26 2.46 17.21 -1.49
C ASP A 26 1.27 18.04 -1.01
N VAL A 27 0.18 17.39 -0.57
CA VAL A 27 -0.99 18.04 0.04
C VAL A 27 -1.32 17.46 1.41
N LEU A 28 -1.57 16.15 1.52
CA LEU A 28 -2.08 15.57 2.76
C LEU A 28 -1.04 15.58 3.90
N PHE A 29 0.21 15.18 3.65
CA PHE A 29 1.27 15.25 4.66
C PHE A 29 1.60 16.71 5.07
N PRO A 30 1.82 17.66 4.14
CA PRO A 30 1.92 19.09 4.44
C PRO A 30 0.77 19.63 5.28
N TYR A 31 -0.48 19.26 4.97
CA TYR A 31 -1.64 19.69 5.74
C TYR A 31 -1.60 19.16 7.17
N ALA A 32 -1.33 17.86 7.35
CA ALA A 32 -1.25 17.26 8.68
C ALA A 32 -0.21 17.97 9.56
N LEU A 33 0.99 18.24 9.03
CA LEU A 33 2.03 18.97 9.75
C LEU A 33 1.66 20.44 10.03
N LYS A 34 0.95 21.09 9.10
CA LYS A 34 0.44 22.48 9.29
C LYS A 34 -0.56 22.58 10.46
N VAL A 35 -1.48 21.62 10.60
CA VAL A 35 -2.55 21.71 11.62
C VAL A 35 -2.17 21.05 12.96
N LEU A 36 -1.17 20.17 12.97
CA LEU A 36 -0.72 19.44 14.16
C LEU A 36 -0.47 20.34 15.40
N PRO A 37 0.23 21.49 15.33
CA PRO A 37 0.52 22.29 16.51
C PRO A 37 -0.74 22.85 17.18
N GLU A 38 -1.68 23.37 16.40
CA GLU A 38 -2.93 23.93 16.95
C GLU A 38 -3.87 22.82 17.44
N VAL A 39 -3.92 21.67 16.76
CA VAL A 39 -4.67 20.49 17.23
C VAL A 39 -4.11 19.98 18.56
N VAL A 40 -2.78 19.80 18.67
CA VAL A 40 -2.15 19.36 19.91
C VAL A 40 -2.40 20.37 21.03
N LYS A 41 -2.25 21.66 20.77
CA LYS A 41 -2.48 22.73 21.75
C LYS A 41 -3.92 22.84 22.23
N THR A 42 -4.91 22.66 21.34
CA THR A 42 -6.34 22.91 21.66
C THR A 42 -7.14 21.65 21.99
N GLN A 43 -6.70 20.46 21.54
CA GLN A 43 -7.46 19.21 21.62
C GLN A 43 -6.75 18.11 22.42
N TRP A 44 -5.58 18.39 23.03
CA TRP A 44 -4.79 17.41 23.80
C TRP A 44 -5.60 16.51 24.74
N ASP A 45 -6.58 17.11 25.41
CA ASP A 45 -7.39 16.46 26.43
C ASP A 45 -8.77 16.00 25.94
N GLU A 46 -9.13 16.29 24.69
CA GLU A 46 -10.40 15.86 24.09
C GLU A 46 -10.44 14.34 23.96
N PRO A 47 -11.55 13.67 24.38
CA PRO A 47 -11.65 12.21 24.31
C PRO A 47 -11.35 11.64 22.92
N LYS A 48 -11.83 12.31 21.87
CA LYS A 48 -11.60 11.88 20.48
C LYS A 48 -10.12 11.97 20.09
N PHE A 49 -9.38 12.99 20.53
CA PHE A 49 -7.95 13.11 20.21
C PHE A 49 -7.11 12.09 21.00
N LYS A 50 -7.50 11.81 22.26
CA LYS A 50 -6.86 10.80 23.12
C LYS A 50 -6.84 9.41 22.47
N GLU A 51 -7.91 9.02 21.76
CA GLU A 51 -7.96 7.76 20.99
C GLU A 51 -6.81 7.61 19.97
N TYR A 52 -6.30 8.71 19.40
CA TYR A 52 -5.17 8.70 18.46
C TYR A 52 -3.83 8.89 19.16
N ARG A 53 -3.78 9.81 20.13
CA ARG A 53 -2.59 10.12 20.93
C ARG A 53 -2.11 8.90 21.71
N ASP A 54 -3.01 8.18 22.35
CA ASP A 54 -2.65 7.09 23.28
C ASP A 54 -2.13 5.83 22.56
N LEU A 55 -2.27 5.76 21.22
CA LEU A 55 -1.65 4.74 20.36
C LEU A 55 -0.14 4.94 20.16
N PHE A 56 0.39 6.12 20.48
CA PHE A 56 1.82 6.40 20.38
C PHE A 56 2.59 5.76 21.55
N PRO A 57 3.91 5.52 21.41
CA PRO A 57 4.74 5.07 22.51
C PRO A 57 4.67 6.01 23.73
N THR A 58 4.82 5.44 24.92
CA THR A 58 4.71 6.13 26.22
C THR A 58 5.63 7.34 26.36
N GLU A 59 6.83 7.24 25.82
CA GLU A 59 7.86 8.28 25.84
C GLU A 59 7.50 9.54 25.02
N TYR A 60 6.50 9.45 24.13
CA TYR A 60 6.04 10.59 23.32
C TYR A 60 4.63 11.08 23.70
N ARG A 61 3.74 10.19 24.13
CA ARG A 61 2.29 10.50 24.22
C ARG A 61 1.86 11.35 25.42
N ASP A 62 2.69 11.44 26.46
CA ASP A 62 2.36 12.15 27.70
C ASP A 62 2.88 13.60 27.74
N ASN A 63 3.60 14.05 26.70
CA ASN A 63 4.14 15.41 26.56
C ASN A 63 3.89 15.96 25.14
N GLN A 64 3.36 17.18 25.04
CA GLN A 64 2.95 17.78 23.76
C GLN A 64 4.14 17.99 22.79
N ASP A 65 5.28 18.44 23.28
CA ASP A 65 6.46 18.74 22.46
C ASP A 65 7.10 17.45 21.95
N ALA A 66 7.23 16.44 22.81
CA ALA A 66 7.73 15.11 22.44
C ALA A 66 6.82 14.42 21.42
N PHE A 67 5.49 14.55 21.58
CA PHE A 67 4.51 14.05 20.62
C PHE A 67 4.67 14.71 19.25
N GLN A 68 4.71 16.06 19.21
CA GLN A 68 4.85 16.81 17.97
C GLN A 68 6.18 16.48 17.27
N ALA A 69 7.30 16.50 18.00
CA ALA A 69 8.62 16.19 17.47
C ALA A 69 8.68 14.78 16.86
N HIS A 70 8.07 13.78 17.51
CA HIS A 70 8.01 12.41 16.99
C HIS A 70 7.13 12.29 15.74
N VAL A 71 5.97 12.97 15.69
CA VAL A 71 5.12 13.01 14.48
C VAL A 71 5.88 13.65 13.30
N ILE A 72 6.59 14.75 13.55
CA ILE A 72 7.40 15.46 12.54
C ILE A 72 8.57 14.58 12.05
N ASP A 73 9.30 13.94 12.96
CA ASP A 73 10.39 13.01 12.61
C ASP A 73 9.87 11.84 11.75
N LEU A 74 8.80 11.15 12.19
CA LEU A 74 8.23 10.04 11.43
C LEU A 74 7.74 10.47 10.05
N ALA A 75 7.12 11.65 9.93
CA ALA A 75 6.68 12.19 8.65
C ALA A 75 7.85 12.56 7.72
N SER A 76 8.90 13.18 8.25
CA SER A 76 10.08 13.55 7.45
C SER A 76 10.88 12.34 6.94
N ARG A 77 10.85 11.22 7.67
CA ARG A 77 11.48 9.93 7.29
C ARG A 77 10.52 8.97 6.56
N ASP A 78 9.35 9.44 6.14
CA ASP A 78 8.27 8.69 5.47
C ASP A 78 7.85 7.36 6.15
N VAL A 79 7.87 7.33 7.49
CA VAL A 79 7.65 6.09 8.26
C VAL A 79 6.17 5.70 8.25
N LYS A 80 5.85 4.60 7.55
CA LYS A 80 4.49 4.09 7.37
C LYS A 80 3.94 3.30 8.59
N ILE A 81 4.03 3.85 9.80
CA ILE A 81 3.58 3.19 11.03
C ILE A 81 2.09 3.44 11.35
N SER A 82 1.41 2.45 11.92
CA SER A 82 -0.05 2.42 12.09
C SER A 82 -0.62 3.61 12.89
N TYR A 83 -0.02 3.93 14.05
CA TYR A 83 -0.49 5.04 14.89
C TYR A 83 -0.35 6.41 14.20
N LEU A 84 0.70 6.60 13.38
CA LEU A 84 0.88 7.81 12.58
C LEU A 84 -0.20 7.92 11.51
N LYS A 85 -0.47 6.84 10.76
CA LYS A 85 -1.55 6.80 9.74
C LYS A 85 -2.92 7.13 10.36
N ASN A 86 -3.19 6.64 11.56
CA ASN A 86 -4.45 6.93 12.27
C ASN A 86 -4.54 8.40 12.66
N LEU A 87 -3.48 8.98 13.24
CA LEU A 87 -3.42 10.41 13.57
C LEU A 87 -3.56 11.28 12.30
N GLN A 88 -2.85 10.94 11.23
CA GLN A 88 -2.95 11.65 9.94
C GLN A 88 -4.40 11.66 9.42
N GLY A 89 -5.08 10.51 9.45
CA GLY A 89 -6.50 10.40 9.11
C GLY A 89 -7.39 11.35 9.92
N TYR A 90 -7.17 11.45 11.24
CA TYR A 90 -7.86 12.39 12.12
C TYR A 90 -7.60 13.85 11.75
N LEU A 91 -6.32 14.22 11.57
CA LEU A 91 -5.93 15.59 11.23
C LEU A 91 -6.53 16.05 9.91
N TRP A 92 -6.69 15.16 8.92
CA TRP A 92 -7.31 15.49 7.63
C TRP A 92 -8.82 15.72 7.69
N GLU A 93 -9.54 15.21 8.70
CA GLU A 93 -11.00 15.30 8.76
C GLU A 93 -11.50 16.74 8.61
N GLU A 94 -10.88 17.69 9.31
CA GLU A 94 -11.28 19.09 9.26
C GLU A 94 -10.94 19.74 7.92
N GLY A 95 -9.80 19.40 7.32
CA GLY A 95 -9.40 19.91 6.01
C GLY A 95 -10.36 19.50 4.91
N TYR A 96 -10.79 18.24 4.91
CA TYR A 96 -11.82 17.75 4.01
C TYR A 96 -13.21 18.32 4.32
N ARG A 97 -13.59 18.42 5.61
CA ARG A 97 -14.90 18.95 6.04
C ARG A 97 -15.08 20.44 5.71
N SER A 98 -14.04 21.24 5.88
CA SER A 98 -14.01 22.67 5.54
C SER A 98 -13.83 22.91 4.03
N GLY A 99 -13.33 21.92 3.29
CA GLY A 99 -13.03 22.01 1.86
C GLY A 99 -11.67 22.64 1.53
N GLU A 100 -10.80 22.85 2.52
CA GLU A 100 -9.38 23.21 2.30
C GLU A 100 -8.63 22.06 1.59
N ILE A 101 -9.03 20.81 1.87
CA ILE A 101 -8.61 19.61 1.13
C ILE A 101 -9.78 19.13 0.28
N LYS A 102 -9.50 18.81 -0.98
CA LYS A 102 -10.39 18.02 -1.85
C LYS A 102 -9.56 16.96 -2.57
N ALA A 103 -10.09 15.75 -2.72
CA ALA A 103 -9.42 14.70 -3.48
C ALA A 103 -9.42 15.05 -4.97
N PRO A 104 -8.26 15.22 -5.62
CA PRO A 104 -8.16 15.66 -7.01
C PRO A 104 -8.28 14.45 -7.94
N LEU A 105 -9.50 13.99 -8.21
CA LEU A 105 -9.72 12.92 -9.18
C LEU A 105 -9.35 13.41 -10.59
N PHE A 106 -8.74 12.53 -11.39
CA PHE A 106 -8.50 12.80 -12.80
C PHE A 106 -9.83 13.00 -13.56
N PRO A 107 -9.89 13.87 -14.59
CA PRO A 107 -11.15 14.25 -15.23
C PRO A 107 -11.97 13.10 -15.82
N ASP A 108 -11.33 11.99 -16.20
CA ASP A 108 -11.98 10.80 -16.76
C ASP A 108 -12.61 9.85 -15.72
N VAL A 109 -12.18 9.95 -14.47
CA VAL A 109 -12.51 8.96 -13.43
C VAL A 109 -13.99 8.99 -13.12
N LEU A 110 -14.54 10.15 -12.73
CA LEU A 110 -15.92 10.28 -12.26
C LEU A 110 -16.93 9.73 -13.29
N ASP A 111 -16.83 10.20 -14.54
CA ASP A 111 -17.72 9.79 -15.62
C ASP A 111 -17.62 8.27 -15.88
N THR A 112 -16.44 7.69 -15.79
CA THR A 112 -16.24 6.26 -16.07
C THR A 112 -16.71 5.38 -14.91
N LEU A 113 -16.47 5.80 -13.65
CA LEU A 113 -17.04 5.15 -12.48
C LEU A 113 -18.58 5.19 -12.51
N ALA A 114 -19.17 6.34 -12.86
CA ALA A 114 -20.61 6.49 -13.00
C ALA A 114 -21.19 5.55 -14.08
N LYS A 115 -20.52 5.40 -15.23
CA LYS A 115 -20.92 4.46 -16.28
C LYS A 115 -20.85 3.00 -15.82
N TRP A 116 -19.76 2.60 -15.16
CA TRP A 116 -19.61 1.23 -14.66
C TRP A 116 -20.65 0.91 -13.58
N HIS A 117 -20.82 1.79 -12.59
CA HIS A 117 -21.85 1.66 -11.56
C HIS A 117 -23.27 1.59 -12.17
N GLY A 118 -23.57 2.46 -13.14
CA GLY A 118 -24.85 2.46 -13.87
C GLY A 118 -25.11 1.19 -14.71
N LYS A 119 -24.05 0.46 -15.10
CA LYS A 119 -24.14 -0.88 -15.73
C LYS A 119 -24.24 -2.02 -14.71
N GLY A 120 -24.28 -1.73 -13.41
CA GLY A 120 -24.33 -2.73 -12.34
C GLY A 120 -22.98 -3.36 -11.99
N VAL A 121 -21.87 -2.79 -12.46
CA VAL A 121 -20.52 -3.22 -12.09
C VAL A 121 -20.23 -2.74 -10.67
N LYS A 122 -19.82 -3.65 -9.79
CA LYS A 122 -19.42 -3.31 -8.41
C LYS A 122 -18.08 -2.58 -8.44
N LEU A 123 -17.98 -1.44 -7.77
CA LEU A 123 -16.72 -0.71 -7.59
C LEU A 123 -16.17 -0.98 -6.20
N MET A 124 -14.88 -1.25 -6.09
CA MET A 124 -14.20 -1.55 -4.83
C MET A 124 -12.85 -0.85 -4.79
N ILE A 125 -12.38 -0.48 -3.60
CA ILE A 125 -11.10 0.23 -3.42
C ILE A 125 -10.10 -0.69 -2.73
N TYR A 126 -8.84 -0.68 -3.16
CA TYR A 126 -7.72 -1.31 -2.45
C TYR A 126 -6.49 -0.39 -2.44
N SER A 127 -6.16 0.18 -1.27
CA SER A 127 -5.08 1.16 -1.11
C SER A 127 -4.25 0.89 0.15
N SER A 128 -3.06 1.50 0.24
CA SER A 128 -2.19 1.44 1.42
C SER A 128 -2.63 2.38 2.55
N GLY A 129 -3.50 3.34 2.24
CA GLY A 129 -4.23 4.15 3.23
C GLY A 129 -5.31 3.32 3.93
N SER A 130 -5.59 3.62 5.20
CA SER A 130 -6.60 2.89 5.97
C SER A 130 -8.01 3.11 5.42
N VAL A 131 -8.92 2.13 5.58
CA VAL A 131 -10.32 2.25 5.10
C VAL A 131 -11.01 3.56 5.53
N PRO A 132 -10.85 4.09 6.77
CA PRO A 132 -11.39 5.41 7.12
C PRO A 132 -10.85 6.56 6.25
N ALA A 133 -9.55 6.58 5.96
CA ALA A 133 -8.93 7.60 5.11
C ALA A 133 -9.40 7.49 3.64
N GLN A 134 -9.57 6.26 3.13
CA GLN A 134 -10.14 6.04 1.80
C GLN A 134 -11.57 6.60 1.70
N LYS A 135 -12.42 6.31 2.70
CA LYS A 135 -13.79 6.83 2.77
C LYS A 135 -13.82 8.36 2.87
N LEU A 136 -12.91 8.95 3.63
CA LEU A 136 -12.78 10.41 3.76
C LEU A 136 -12.40 11.05 2.41
N LEU A 137 -11.44 10.47 1.68
CA LEU A 137 -11.03 10.90 0.33
C LEU A 137 -12.22 10.86 -0.65
N PHE A 138 -12.93 9.73 -0.73
CA PHE A 138 -14.08 9.55 -1.62
C PHE A 138 -15.32 10.36 -1.24
N LYS A 139 -15.41 10.83 0.01
CA LYS A 139 -16.50 11.69 0.49
C LYS A 139 -16.31 13.17 0.10
N HIS A 140 -15.07 13.58 -0.17
CA HIS A 140 -14.68 14.98 -0.33
C HIS A 140 -13.84 15.18 -1.61
N THR A 141 -14.39 14.76 -2.74
CA THR A 141 -13.72 14.86 -4.05
C THR A 141 -13.85 16.26 -4.68
N ASN A 142 -13.13 16.49 -5.78
CA ASN A 142 -13.25 17.67 -6.63
C ASN A 142 -14.49 17.66 -7.56
N ALA A 143 -15.36 16.65 -7.47
CA ALA A 143 -16.62 16.57 -8.23
C ALA A 143 -17.65 17.63 -7.79
N GLU A 144 -18.62 17.93 -8.66
CA GLU A 144 -19.74 18.83 -8.35
C GLU A 144 -20.60 18.31 -7.19
N THR A 145 -20.81 16.98 -7.12
CA THR A 145 -21.30 16.27 -5.94
C THR A 145 -20.10 15.56 -5.28
N PRO A 146 -19.50 16.10 -4.20
CA PRO A 146 -18.19 15.63 -3.72
C PRO A 146 -18.19 14.21 -3.15
N ASP A 147 -19.32 13.74 -2.63
CA ASP A 147 -19.45 12.43 -2.00
C ASP A 147 -19.78 11.35 -3.03
N LEU A 148 -18.79 10.49 -3.28
CA LEU A 148 -18.87 9.34 -4.17
C LEU A 148 -18.88 8.01 -3.40
N THR A 149 -18.91 8.04 -2.06
CA THR A 149 -18.84 6.81 -1.24
C THR A 149 -19.99 5.85 -1.50
N TRP A 150 -21.14 6.36 -1.95
CA TRP A 150 -22.32 5.58 -2.34
C TRP A 150 -22.11 4.69 -3.57
N MET A 151 -21.13 4.99 -4.43
CA MET A 151 -20.78 4.14 -5.58
C MET A 151 -19.91 2.93 -5.19
N ILE A 152 -19.28 2.98 -4.02
CA ILE A 152 -18.26 2.00 -3.60
C ILE A 152 -18.89 0.89 -2.75
N SER A 153 -18.75 -0.34 -3.22
CA SER A 153 -19.36 -1.54 -2.65
C SER A 153 -18.53 -2.22 -1.55
N ASP A 154 -17.19 -2.11 -1.58
CA ASP A 154 -16.31 -2.58 -0.50
C ASP A 154 -14.96 -1.85 -0.50
N TRP A 155 -14.25 -1.93 0.62
CA TRP A 155 -13.05 -1.15 0.95
C TRP A 155 -11.96 -2.02 1.56
N PHE A 156 -10.79 -2.04 0.91
CA PHE A 156 -9.67 -2.89 1.29
C PHE A 156 -8.41 -2.09 1.61
N ASP A 157 -7.70 -2.51 2.65
CA ASP A 157 -6.41 -1.94 3.03
C ASP A 157 -5.40 -3.04 3.43
N THR A 158 -4.19 -2.63 3.83
CA THR A 158 -3.13 -3.57 4.20
C THR A 158 -3.41 -4.37 5.48
N ILE A 159 -4.45 -4.02 6.26
CA ILE A 159 -4.85 -4.73 7.46
C ILE A 159 -5.91 -5.79 7.13
N ASN A 160 -6.86 -5.46 6.23
CA ASN A 160 -8.02 -6.33 5.96
C ASN A 160 -7.89 -7.20 4.68
N ALA A 161 -6.85 -6.98 3.87
CA ALA A 161 -6.51 -7.79 2.69
C ALA A 161 -5.06 -8.31 2.76
N GLY A 162 -4.10 -7.44 3.10
CA GLY A 162 -2.66 -7.75 3.10
C GLY A 162 -1.85 -6.78 2.25
N LEU A 163 -0.57 -7.08 2.01
CA LEU A 163 0.31 -6.23 1.20
C LEU A 163 -0.07 -6.26 -0.28
N LYS A 164 -0.10 -5.09 -0.95
CA LYS A 164 -0.56 -4.93 -2.34
C LYS A 164 0.30 -5.67 -3.38
N THR A 165 1.50 -6.10 -3.03
CA THR A 165 2.40 -6.87 -3.91
C THR A 165 2.27 -8.39 -3.73
N GLU A 166 1.40 -8.87 -2.85
CA GLU A 166 1.23 -10.30 -2.56
C GLU A 166 -0.07 -10.84 -3.17
N SER A 167 -0.01 -11.96 -3.91
CA SER A 167 -1.20 -12.54 -4.54
C SER A 167 -2.27 -12.98 -3.53
N SER A 168 -1.84 -13.43 -2.36
CA SER A 168 -2.70 -13.82 -1.24
C SER A 168 -3.64 -12.69 -0.77
N SER A 169 -3.26 -11.42 -0.98
CA SER A 169 -4.12 -10.28 -0.69
C SER A 169 -5.31 -10.20 -1.65
N TYR A 170 -5.10 -10.47 -2.94
CA TYR A 170 -6.14 -10.51 -3.96
C TYR A 170 -7.01 -11.77 -3.85
N GLU A 171 -6.41 -12.90 -3.48
CA GLU A 171 -7.12 -14.13 -3.10
C GLU A 171 -8.06 -13.86 -1.91
N THR A 172 -7.57 -13.13 -0.89
CA THR A 172 -8.36 -12.68 0.27
C THR A 172 -9.50 -11.75 -0.14
N ILE A 173 -9.25 -10.76 -1.01
CA ILE A 173 -10.27 -9.86 -1.56
C ILE A 173 -11.37 -10.66 -2.29
N ALA A 174 -10.98 -11.55 -3.21
CA ALA A 174 -11.93 -12.38 -3.95
C ALA A 174 -12.76 -13.28 -3.02
N SER A 175 -12.17 -13.82 -1.96
CA SER A 175 -12.85 -14.69 -1.00
C SER A 175 -14.02 -14.02 -0.26
N LYS A 176 -14.02 -12.67 -0.12
CA LYS A 176 -15.14 -11.93 0.47
C LYS A 176 -16.33 -11.76 -0.47
N HIS A 177 -16.19 -12.13 -1.74
CA HIS A 177 -17.22 -12.04 -2.76
C HIS A 177 -17.39 -13.37 -3.52
N PRO A 178 -17.82 -14.45 -2.83
CA PRO A 178 -17.86 -15.81 -3.40
C PRO A 178 -18.75 -15.97 -4.65
N ASP A 179 -19.68 -15.04 -4.88
CA ASP A 179 -20.53 -15.00 -6.08
C ASP A 179 -19.80 -14.46 -7.33
N VAL A 180 -18.55 -14.00 -7.19
CA VAL A 180 -17.73 -13.43 -8.27
C VAL A 180 -16.44 -14.23 -8.40
N LEU A 181 -16.21 -14.81 -9.57
CA LEU A 181 -14.99 -15.55 -9.85
C LEU A 181 -13.78 -14.59 -9.96
N PRO A 182 -12.54 -14.97 -9.60
CA PRO A 182 -11.38 -14.09 -9.72
C PRO A 182 -11.23 -13.44 -11.10
N GLY A 183 -11.38 -14.22 -12.17
CA GLY A 183 -11.33 -13.70 -13.56
C GLY A 183 -12.46 -12.72 -13.93
N GLN A 184 -13.46 -12.53 -13.07
CA GLN A 184 -14.52 -11.53 -13.24
C GLN A 184 -14.22 -10.19 -12.57
N PHE A 185 -13.16 -10.12 -11.74
CA PHE A 185 -12.56 -8.86 -11.31
C PHE A 185 -11.73 -8.25 -12.44
N LEU A 186 -11.59 -6.93 -12.41
CA LEU A 186 -10.61 -6.13 -13.13
C LEU A 186 -9.92 -5.21 -12.11
N PHE A 187 -8.64 -5.41 -11.84
CA PHE A 187 -7.85 -4.54 -10.97
C PHE A 187 -7.10 -3.48 -11.78
N LEU A 188 -7.21 -2.22 -11.38
CA LEU A 188 -6.54 -1.07 -11.99
C LEU A 188 -5.56 -0.48 -10.98
N SER A 189 -4.28 -0.39 -11.35
CA SER A 189 -3.20 0.21 -10.54
C SER A 189 -2.09 0.76 -11.43
N ASP A 190 -1.37 1.78 -10.99
CA ASP A 190 -0.15 2.26 -11.65
C ASP A 190 1.04 1.32 -11.44
N ASN A 191 1.03 0.56 -10.33
CA ASN A 191 2.15 -0.21 -9.86
C ASN A 191 2.16 -1.62 -10.46
N VAL A 192 3.10 -1.84 -11.39
CA VAL A 192 3.29 -3.10 -12.10
C VAL A 192 3.38 -4.33 -11.17
N LYS A 193 3.94 -4.20 -9.96
CA LYS A 193 4.04 -5.32 -9.01
C LYS A 193 2.70 -5.71 -8.39
N GLU A 194 1.79 -4.75 -8.25
CA GLU A 194 0.43 -4.99 -7.77
C GLU A 194 -0.42 -5.63 -8.89
N VAL A 195 -0.25 -5.14 -10.12
CA VAL A 195 -0.85 -5.74 -11.33
C VAL A 195 -0.40 -7.20 -11.49
N GLU A 196 0.89 -7.48 -11.29
CA GLU A 196 1.45 -8.84 -11.25
C GLU A 196 0.82 -9.73 -10.18
N ALA A 197 0.68 -9.22 -8.96
CA ALA A 197 0.09 -9.94 -7.83
C ALA A 197 -1.39 -10.28 -8.08
N ALA A 198 -2.17 -9.34 -8.63
CA ALA A 198 -3.56 -9.55 -9.00
C ALA A 198 -3.73 -10.60 -10.12
N ILE A 199 -2.88 -10.56 -11.15
CA ILE A 199 -2.88 -11.56 -12.23
C ILE A 199 -2.53 -12.95 -11.69
N LYS A 200 -1.55 -13.05 -10.78
CA LYS A 200 -1.17 -14.31 -10.13
C LYS A 200 -2.31 -14.91 -9.29
N ALA A 201 -3.17 -14.06 -8.69
CA ALA A 201 -4.40 -14.46 -8.00
C ALA A 201 -5.57 -14.80 -8.96
N GLY A 202 -5.36 -14.75 -10.28
CA GLY A 202 -6.38 -15.06 -11.29
C GLY A 202 -7.34 -13.92 -11.62
N MET A 203 -7.08 -12.69 -11.17
CA MET A 203 -7.82 -11.51 -11.61
C MET A 203 -7.35 -11.03 -12.99
N ARG A 204 -8.21 -10.31 -13.71
CA ARG A 204 -7.71 -9.44 -14.80
C ARG A 204 -7.09 -8.20 -14.17
N SER A 205 -6.03 -7.67 -14.76
CA SER A 205 -5.43 -6.42 -14.29
C SER A 205 -4.79 -5.63 -15.43
N VAL A 206 -4.77 -4.31 -15.29
CA VAL A 206 -4.30 -3.33 -16.29
C VAL A 206 -3.47 -2.28 -15.55
N VAL A 207 -2.33 -1.91 -16.14
CA VAL A 207 -1.47 -0.82 -15.64
C VAL A 207 -2.07 0.53 -16.04
N VAL A 208 -2.19 1.45 -15.08
CA VAL A 208 -2.71 2.80 -15.33
C VAL A 208 -1.55 3.80 -15.32
N LYS A 209 -1.17 4.33 -16.49
CA LYS A 209 -0.09 5.31 -16.64
C LYS A 209 -0.66 6.73 -16.63
N ARG A 210 -0.62 7.39 -15.48
CA ARG A 210 -1.05 8.80 -15.32
C ARG A 210 0.12 9.78 -15.42
N PRO A 211 -0.14 11.06 -15.74
CA PRO A 211 0.84 12.13 -15.57
C PRO A 211 1.37 12.15 -14.13
N GLY A 212 2.70 12.25 -13.98
CA GLY A 212 3.37 12.24 -12.68
C GLY A 212 3.78 10.85 -12.17
N ASN A 213 3.21 9.76 -12.70
CA ASN A 213 3.68 8.41 -12.39
C ASN A 213 5.07 8.18 -13.00
N ALA A 214 5.87 7.29 -12.39
CA ALA A 214 7.18 6.90 -12.92
C ALA A 214 7.10 6.38 -14.36
N GLU A 215 8.19 6.51 -15.12
CA GLU A 215 8.27 5.94 -16.46
C GLU A 215 8.27 4.41 -16.42
N LEU A 216 7.44 3.80 -17.27
CA LEU A 216 7.34 2.37 -17.40
C LEU A 216 8.46 1.86 -18.31
N ALA A 217 9.11 0.77 -17.90
CA ALA A 217 10.10 0.11 -18.74
C ALA A 217 9.43 -0.45 -20.02
N PRO A 218 10.08 -0.46 -21.20
CA PRO A 218 9.46 -0.87 -22.46
C PRO A 218 8.78 -2.25 -22.41
N GLU A 219 9.36 -3.19 -21.66
CA GLU A 219 8.90 -4.56 -21.51
C GLU A 219 7.53 -4.65 -20.79
N VAL A 220 7.14 -3.61 -20.05
CA VAL A 220 5.81 -3.50 -19.43
C VAL A 220 4.71 -3.44 -20.49
N TYR A 221 4.93 -2.73 -21.61
CA TYR A 221 3.96 -2.60 -22.69
C TYR A 221 3.81 -3.87 -23.53
N ASP A 222 4.84 -4.71 -23.59
CA ASP A 222 4.79 -6.03 -24.24
C ASP A 222 4.07 -7.07 -23.37
N LYS A 223 4.28 -7.00 -22.05
CA LYS A 223 3.80 -8.00 -21.06
C LYS A 223 2.42 -7.68 -20.51
N TYR A 224 2.08 -6.40 -20.38
CA TYR A 224 0.86 -5.91 -19.75
C TYR A 224 0.08 -4.97 -20.63
N ASP A 225 -1.21 -4.94 -20.32
CA ASP A 225 -2.14 -4.00 -20.88
C ASP A 225 -1.99 -2.67 -20.11
N VAL A 226 -1.72 -1.58 -20.84
CA VAL A 226 -1.46 -0.24 -20.27
C VAL A 226 -2.49 0.75 -20.81
N VAL A 227 -3.08 1.57 -19.94
CA VAL A 227 -4.00 2.66 -20.32
C VAL A 227 -3.64 3.97 -19.63
N GLU A 228 -3.84 5.10 -20.31
CA GLU A 228 -3.63 6.44 -19.74
C GLU A 228 -4.90 7.06 -19.15
N THR A 229 -6.06 6.57 -19.59
CA THR A 229 -7.39 7.01 -19.14
C THR A 229 -8.35 5.84 -18.97
N PHE A 230 -9.36 6.00 -18.12
CA PHE A 230 -10.36 4.95 -17.89
C PHE A 230 -11.32 4.77 -19.08
N GLN A 231 -11.53 5.75 -19.97
CA GLN A 231 -12.36 5.55 -21.16
C GLN A 231 -11.78 4.49 -22.12
N ALA A 232 -10.46 4.36 -22.19
CA ALA A 232 -9.79 3.36 -23.04
C ALA A 232 -10.16 1.90 -22.65
N ILE A 233 -10.68 1.68 -21.44
CA ILE A 233 -11.11 0.36 -20.95
C ILE A 233 -12.45 -0.05 -21.56
N GLU A 234 -13.31 0.90 -21.97
CA GLU A 234 -14.65 0.60 -22.50
C GLU A 234 -14.70 0.31 -24.01
N ASP A 235 -13.89 0.99 -24.84
CA ASP A 235 -14.17 1.08 -26.29
C ASP A 235 -13.56 -0.04 -27.16
N ASP A 236 -12.51 -0.75 -26.73
CA ASP A 236 -11.92 -1.81 -27.59
C ASP A 236 -11.31 -3.02 -26.87
N PHE A 237 -11.13 -2.94 -25.55
CA PHE A 237 -10.02 -3.66 -24.93
C PHE A 237 -10.39 -5.03 -24.33
N VAL A 238 -11.41 -5.08 -23.47
CA VAL A 238 -11.71 -6.30 -22.67
C VAL A 238 -12.34 -7.42 -23.50
N ILE A 239 -13.25 -7.10 -24.43
CA ILE A 239 -14.02 -8.14 -25.15
C ILE A 239 -13.20 -8.81 -26.25
N LYS A 240 -12.46 -8.04 -27.08
CA LYS A 240 -11.67 -8.59 -28.19
C LYS A 240 -10.45 -9.39 -27.70
N ARG A 241 -9.76 -8.93 -26.66
CA ARG A 241 -8.51 -9.57 -26.18
C ARG A 241 -8.77 -10.85 -25.39
N LEU A 242 -9.87 -10.92 -24.62
CA LEU A 242 -10.28 -12.18 -23.96
C LEU A 242 -10.73 -13.25 -24.96
N GLN A 243 -11.36 -12.88 -26.08
CA GLN A 243 -11.65 -13.81 -27.18
C GLN A 243 -10.37 -14.30 -27.89
N ALA A 244 -9.29 -13.51 -27.90
CA ALA A 244 -8.01 -13.91 -28.48
C ALA A 244 -7.18 -14.81 -27.53
N LEU A 245 -7.15 -14.49 -26.23
CA LEU A 245 -6.44 -15.30 -25.22
C LEU A 245 -7.13 -16.65 -24.98
N GLY A 246 -8.47 -16.68 -24.98
CA GLY A 246 -9.24 -17.93 -24.91
C GLY A 246 -9.11 -18.84 -26.15
N LYS A 247 -8.66 -18.30 -27.30
CA LYS A 247 -8.27 -19.12 -28.45
C LYS A 247 -6.90 -19.75 -28.27
N ARG A 248 -5.89 -18.98 -27.85
CA ARG A 248 -4.52 -19.50 -27.65
C ARG A 248 -4.48 -20.68 -26.67
N THR A 249 -5.18 -20.58 -25.54
CA THR A 249 -5.25 -21.67 -24.56
C THR A 249 -6.04 -22.88 -25.05
N ALA A 250 -7.02 -22.69 -25.94
CA ALA A 250 -7.72 -23.80 -26.59
C ALA A 250 -6.86 -24.48 -27.66
N ASP A 251 -6.12 -23.71 -28.46
CA ASP A 251 -5.22 -24.24 -29.50
C ASP A 251 -4.05 -25.02 -28.88
N GLU A 252 -3.50 -24.55 -27.75
CA GLU A 252 -2.47 -25.29 -26.99
C GLU A 252 -3.02 -26.58 -26.35
N ALA A 253 -4.26 -26.59 -25.86
CA ALA A 253 -4.89 -27.79 -25.33
C ALA A 253 -5.18 -28.84 -26.42
N VAL A 254 -5.59 -28.41 -27.62
CA VAL A 254 -5.88 -29.30 -28.77
C VAL A 254 -4.60 -29.94 -29.35
N LEU A 255 -3.44 -29.32 -29.17
CA LEU A 255 -2.14 -29.89 -29.58
C LEU A 255 -1.56 -30.89 -28.55
N GLY A 256 -2.17 -31.04 -27.37
CA GLY A 256 -1.71 -31.95 -26.30
C GLY A 256 -2.24 -33.38 -26.37
N GLU A 257 -3.36 -33.64 -27.07
CA GLU A 257 -4.04 -34.94 -27.08
C GLU A 257 -4.05 -35.57 -28.48
N GLY A 258 -2.98 -36.29 -28.85
CA GLY A 258 -2.90 -36.82 -30.22
C GLY A 258 -1.76 -37.77 -30.60
N SER A 259 -1.50 -38.85 -29.86
CA SER A 259 -0.84 -40.04 -30.45
C SER A 259 -0.99 -41.35 -29.65
N ASP A 260 -2.17 -41.97 -29.71
CA ASP A 260 -2.30 -43.41 -29.47
C ASP A 260 -1.90 -44.19 -30.74
N ALA A 261 -0.71 -44.80 -30.74
CA ALA A 261 -0.24 -45.68 -31.79
C ALA A 261 -0.13 -47.14 -31.29
N LYS A 262 -0.67 -48.06 -32.09
CA LYS A 262 -0.98 -49.45 -31.71
C LYS A 262 0.22 -50.32 -31.31
N VAL A 263 -0.07 -51.26 -30.42
CA VAL A 263 0.75 -52.42 -30.02
C VAL A 263 1.17 -53.29 -31.21
N ALA A 264 2.44 -53.68 -31.23
CA ALA A 264 2.93 -54.90 -31.87
C ALA A 264 4.03 -55.51 -30.99
N ALA A 265 4.06 -56.85 -30.85
CA ALA A 265 4.95 -57.56 -29.94
C ALA A 265 6.13 -58.22 -30.67
N ALA A 266 7.33 -58.16 -30.08
CA ALA A 266 8.44 -59.10 -30.33
C ALA A 266 9.48 -59.04 -29.19
N GLU A 267 9.70 -60.21 -28.56
CA GLU A 267 10.93 -60.78 -27.98
C GLU A 267 11.94 -59.94 -27.14
N ALA A 268 12.38 -60.56 -26.03
CA ALA A 268 13.49 -60.10 -25.18
C ALA A 268 14.87 -60.53 -25.74
N PRO A 269 15.98 -60.03 -25.17
CA PRO A 269 16.66 -60.88 -24.17
C PRO A 269 17.24 -60.13 -22.94
N GLU A 270 17.87 -60.93 -22.07
CA GLU A 270 18.60 -60.65 -20.82
C GLU A 270 19.74 -59.61 -20.99
N ALA A 271 20.37 -59.00 -19.97
CA ALA A 271 20.38 -59.17 -18.50
C ALA A 271 20.55 -57.75 -17.83
N GLU A 272 20.83 -57.51 -16.54
CA GLU A 272 21.13 -58.33 -15.35
C GLU A 272 20.71 -57.55 -14.07
N ASN A 273 20.91 -58.11 -12.87
CA ASN A 273 20.80 -57.42 -11.56
C ASN A 273 21.77 -58.11 -10.57
N PRO A 274 22.62 -57.37 -9.85
CA PRO A 274 22.33 -57.08 -8.43
C PRO A 274 22.74 -55.63 -8.04
N ASP A 275 22.41 -55.07 -6.87
CA ASP A 275 22.14 -55.72 -5.58
C ASP A 275 21.19 -54.89 -4.70
N ALA A 276 20.37 -55.56 -3.89
CA ALA A 276 19.54 -54.92 -2.87
C ALA A 276 19.21 -55.89 -1.73
N LYS A 277 19.69 -55.57 -0.51
CA LYS A 277 19.20 -56.13 0.76
C LYS A 277 19.05 -54.98 1.76
N ARG A 278 17.84 -54.72 2.29
CA ARG A 278 17.15 -55.42 3.42
C ARG A 278 17.82 -55.14 4.78
N LEU A 279 17.14 -54.87 5.91
CA LEU A 279 15.69 -54.83 6.21
C LEU A 279 15.41 -54.30 7.66
N LYS A 280 14.24 -53.66 7.87
CA LYS A 280 13.38 -53.63 9.10
C LYS A 280 13.78 -52.97 10.45
N THR A 281 12.99 -51.93 10.80
CA THR A 281 12.05 -51.78 11.96
C THR A 281 12.40 -52.17 13.40
N THR A 282 12.16 -51.23 14.34
CA THR A 282 11.45 -51.39 15.66
C THR A 282 11.09 -49.97 16.20
N THR A 283 9.81 -49.58 16.31
CA THR A 283 8.93 -49.50 17.52
C THR A 283 9.23 -48.41 18.58
N GLY A 284 8.38 -47.36 18.63
CA GLY A 284 7.61 -46.88 19.80
C GLY A 284 8.27 -46.17 21.00
N GLY A 285 7.60 -45.14 21.53
CA GLY A 285 7.83 -44.56 22.87
C GLY A 285 7.73 -43.04 22.94
N ASP A 286 6.94 -42.52 23.88
CA ASP A 286 6.69 -41.09 24.14
C ASP A 286 7.83 -40.41 24.94
N ASP A 287 7.97 -39.09 24.83
CA ASP A 287 8.19 -38.16 25.97
C ASP A 287 8.28 -36.68 25.51
N GLU A 288 7.66 -35.77 26.26
CA GLU A 288 7.97 -34.31 26.28
C GLU A 288 9.13 -34.08 27.27
N PRO A 289 10.00 -33.03 27.14
CA PRO A 289 9.54 -31.66 27.37
C PRO A 289 10.28 -30.51 26.64
N SER A 290 9.74 -29.31 26.84
CA SER A 290 10.32 -27.97 26.54
C SER A 290 11.51 -27.61 27.48
N PRO A 291 12.09 -26.38 27.44
CA PRO A 291 12.79 -25.67 26.37
C PRO A 291 14.27 -25.37 26.72
N ALA A 292 15.09 -24.93 25.75
CA ALA A 292 16.43 -24.38 26.02
C ALA A 292 16.73 -23.08 25.26
N ARG A 293 17.19 -22.07 25.99
CA ARG A 293 17.76 -20.82 25.45
C ARG A 293 19.14 -21.08 24.83
N ALA A 294 19.43 -20.40 23.73
CA ALA A 294 20.80 -20.00 23.40
C ALA A 294 20.77 -18.61 22.78
N ALA A 295 21.34 -17.63 23.49
CA ALA A 295 21.73 -16.37 22.89
C ALA A 295 23.13 -16.55 22.28
N GLN A 296 23.41 -15.91 21.16
CA GLN A 296 24.77 -15.54 20.81
C GLN A 296 24.79 -14.36 19.82
N ASP A 297 25.65 -13.39 20.14
CA ASP A 297 25.91 -12.20 19.34
C ASP A 297 26.50 -12.54 17.98
N VAL A 298 26.17 -11.74 16.96
CA VAL A 298 27.02 -11.57 15.78
C VAL A 298 27.16 -10.07 15.48
N ALA A 299 28.41 -9.61 15.41
CA ALA A 299 28.74 -8.20 15.36
C ALA A 299 28.50 -7.53 14.01
N ALA A 300 28.31 -6.22 14.03
CA ALA A 300 28.30 -5.38 12.84
C ALA A 300 29.72 -5.25 12.22
N PRO A 301 29.86 -5.19 10.88
CA PRO A 301 31.10 -4.80 10.23
C PRO A 301 31.24 -3.27 10.13
N SER A 302 32.47 -2.79 10.36
CA SER A 302 32.85 -1.38 10.31
C SER A 302 32.77 -0.78 8.91
N ALA A 303 32.52 0.54 8.85
CA ALA A 303 32.70 1.34 7.65
C ALA A 303 34.18 1.45 7.22
N THR A 304 34.37 1.67 5.92
CA THR A 304 35.61 2.19 5.32
C THR A 304 35.27 3.36 4.41
N GLU A 305 35.81 4.54 4.71
CA GLU A 305 35.66 5.73 3.88
C GLU A 305 36.38 5.56 2.54
N THR A 306 35.84 6.15 1.47
CA THR A 306 36.64 6.52 0.29
C THR A 306 36.16 7.87 -0.22
N LYS A 307 37.05 8.87 -0.17
CA LYS A 307 36.75 10.25 -0.57
C LYS A 307 36.75 10.37 -2.10
N GLN A 308 35.64 10.85 -2.67
CA GLN A 308 35.61 11.55 -3.95
C GLN A 308 34.81 12.84 -3.81
N GLY A 309 35.28 13.90 -4.47
CA GLY A 309 34.86 15.28 -4.17
C GLY A 309 33.49 15.64 -4.74
N THR A 310 32.71 16.38 -3.96
CA THR A 310 31.44 16.97 -4.36
C THR A 310 31.65 18.37 -4.95
N THR A 311 31.17 18.58 -6.17
CA THR A 311 30.79 19.92 -6.65
C THR A 311 29.45 20.28 -6.04
N GLU A 312 29.38 21.37 -5.28
CA GLU A 312 28.13 21.89 -4.72
C GLU A 312 27.21 22.41 -5.82
N ASN A 313 26.14 21.68 -6.12
CA ASN A 313 24.91 22.28 -6.64
C ASN A 313 24.04 22.62 -5.43
N GLN A 314 23.74 23.90 -5.22
CA GLN A 314 22.73 24.31 -4.24
C GLN A 314 21.35 24.05 -4.83
N GLU A 315 20.77 22.89 -4.52
CA GLU A 315 19.34 22.65 -4.74
C GLU A 315 18.52 23.52 -3.78
N GLU A 316 17.46 24.16 -4.29
CA GLU A 316 16.53 24.86 -3.41
C GLU A 316 15.84 23.85 -2.46
N PRO A 317 15.70 24.16 -1.16
CA PRO A 317 15.04 23.25 -0.23
C PRO A 317 13.61 22.98 -0.69
N SER A 318 13.19 21.72 -0.58
CA SER A 318 11.90 21.27 -1.07
C SER A 318 10.77 21.98 -0.33
N ARG A 319 9.55 21.89 -0.89
CA ARG A 319 8.36 22.41 -0.20
C ARG A 319 8.15 21.77 1.16
N MET A 320 8.57 20.51 1.34
CA MET A 320 8.54 19.81 2.62
C MET A 320 9.59 20.40 3.58
N ASP A 321 10.84 20.59 3.15
CA ASP A 321 11.90 21.17 3.99
C ASP A 321 11.54 22.58 4.47
N LYS A 322 10.93 23.40 3.60
CA LYS A 322 10.43 24.74 3.93
C LYS A 322 9.29 24.71 4.95
N LEU A 323 8.43 23.69 4.95
CA LEU A 323 7.35 23.51 5.92
C LEU A 323 7.85 22.91 7.24
N LEU A 324 8.79 21.95 7.20
CA LEU A 324 9.46 21.40 8.37
C LEU A 324 10.21 22.51 9.13
N ALA A 325 10.93 23.38 8.41
CA ALA A 325 11.59 24.54 9.00
C ALA A 325 10.62 25.55 9.65
N GLN A 326 9.39 25.69 9.12
CA GLN A 326 8.35 26.52 9.73
C GLN A 326 7.74 25.87 10.97
N ALA A 327 7.53 24.55 10.97
CA ALA A 327 7.01 23.82 12.13
C ALA A 327 7.99 23.77 13.32
N VAL A 328 9.30 23.83 13.06
CA VAL A 328 10.37 23.86 14.08
C VAL A 328 10.69 25.30 14.55
N GLY A 329 10.16 26.32 13.87
CA GLY A 329 10.62 27.71 13.98
C GLY A 329 10.22 28.50 15.23
N ASP A 330 9.32 28.01 16.09
CA ASP A 330 8.72 28.75 17.20
C ASP A 330 9.09 28.21 18.60
N ALA A 331 10.29 27.62 18.75
CA ALA A 331 10.84 27.25 20.05
C ALA A 331 11.27 28.51 20.84
N PRO A 332 10.67 28.83 22.00
CA PRO A 332 11.12 29.94 22.82
C PRO A 332 12.53 29.68 23.40
N PRO A 333 13.35 30.72 23.62
CA PRO A 333 14.72 30.54 24.10
C PRO A 333 14.75 29.90 25.49
N THR A 334 15.62 28.90 25.66
CA THR A 334 15.84 28.23 26.94
C THR A 334 16.25 29.23 28.03
N PRO A 335 15.67 29.13 29.25
CA PRO A 335 16.02 30.04 30.33
C PRO A 335 17.47 29.77 30.77
N LYS A 336 18.33 30.78 30.64
CA LYS A 336 19.68 30.74 31.22
C LYS A 336 19.56 30.72 32.75
N THR A 337 19.97 29.62 33.37
CA THR A 337 20.23 29.57 34.80
C THR A 337 21.39 30.50 35.13
N THR A 338 21.08 31.65 35.75
CA THR A 338 22.09 32.54 36.30
C THR A 338 22.36 32.12 37.74
N GLU A 339 23.50 31.45 37.96
CA GLU A 339 23.99 31.08 39.28
C GLU A 339 24.68 32.30 39.92
N GLU A 340 23.90 33.17 40.57
CA GLU A 340 24.46 34.25 41.39
C GLU A 340 24.88 33.73 42.77
N ALA A 341 26.19 33.63 42.97
CA ALA A 341 26.78 33.36 44.27
C ALA A 341 26.43 34.48 45.26
N LYS A 342 25.84 34.11 46.40
CA LYS A 342 25.48 35.05 47.47
C LYS A 342 26.57 35.06 48.54
N GLU A 343 27.48 36.02 48.45
CA GLU A 343 28.39 36.34 49.56
C GLU A 343 27.59 36.82 50.79
N THR A 344 27.93 36.28 51.96
CA THR A 344 27.42 36.73 53.27
C THR A 344 28.39 37.69 53.93
N PRO A 345 27.95 38.89 54.35
CA PRO A 345 28.68 39.72 55.30
C PRO A 345 28.13 39.65 56.74
N GLU A 346 29.07 39.55 57.69
CA GLU A 346 29.08 40.03 59.09
C GLU A 346 27.89 39.89 60.07
N ALA A 347 28.13 39.07 61.10
CA ALA A 347 28.23 39.43 62.53
C ALA A 347 27.10 40.20 63.27
N ALA A 348 26.57 39.58 64.34
CA ALA A 348 26.36 40.20 65.67
C ALA A 348 25.87 39.18 66.74
N GLU A 349 26.78 38.61 67.53
CA GLU A 349 26.80 38.57 69.03
C GLU A 349 28.00 37.74 69.55
#